data_AF-A0A8T2HQS0-F1
#
_entry.id   AF-A0A8T2HQS0-F1
#
_cell.length_a   1.000
_cell.length_b   1.000
_cell.length_c   1.000
_cell.angle_alpha   90.00
_cell.angle_beta   90.00
_cell.angle_gamma   90.00
#
_symmetry.space_group_name_H-M   'P 1'
#
loop_
_entity.id
_entity.type
_entity.pdbx_description
1 polymer ?
#
loop_
_entity_poly.entity_id
_entity_poly.type
_entity_poly.pdbx_seq_one_letter_code
_entity_poly.pdbx_strand_id
1 'polypeptide(L)'
;MGESFDINLYYEASIQEVRSADKEGHVILLRLNDGHNSLLRVFVGKFYPERISGRPATHDLMKNMLEALGYRVTKIRISALVGNTYHARVHFGRGRGIKTQDGAPSATEIDIDARPSDALNLAVRFGAPIYVNKDVAAKMSLPSLAFDERHVSAAAATGSHATAVPSAIEITKSCREEILQYIDPTIMDKLQLQLAIAEERFEEASRLRDAIEKTLASDRALALVVAIETALEDQRFEEAARLRDEFKKHRVAQTAAENQKETSDVYE
;
A
#
# COMPACT_ATOMS: atom_id res chain seq x y z
N MET A 1 -18.46 -21.89 -7.86
CA MET A 1 -19.75 -21.21 -7.62
C MET A 1 -19.49 -19.73 -7.77
N GLY A 2 -19.81 -19.16 -8.92
CA GLY A 2 -19.62 -17.73 -9.18
C GLY A 2 -20.74 -16.95 -8.52
N GLU A 3 -20.38 -15.97 -7.69
CA GLU A 3 -21.34 -15.02 -7.13
C GLU A 3 -22.07 -14.31 -8.28
N SER A 4 -23.40 -14.36 -8.27
CA SER A 4 -24.24 -13.66 -9.23
C SER A 4 -23.88 -12.17 -9.22
N PHE A 5 -23.46 -11.65 -10.38
CA PHE A 5 -23.14 -10.24 -10.54
C PHE A 5 -24.41 -9.39 -10.43
N ASP A 6 -24.60 -8.74 -9.28
CA ASP A 6 -25.64 -7.72 -9.11
C ASP A 6 -25.05 -6.35 -9.42
N ILE A 7 -25.46 -5.77 -10.55
CA ILE A 7 -24.99 -4.46 -11.02
C ILE A 7 -25.33 -3.34 -10.03
N ASN A 8 -26.34 -3.52 -9.17
CA ASN A 8 -26.75 -2.51 -8.19
C ASN A 8 -25.77 -2.37 -7.03
N LEU A 9 -24.85 -3.31 -6.84
CA LEU A 9 -23.83 -3.27 -5.79
C LEU A 9 -22.53 -2.61 -6.25
N TYR A 10 -22.47 -2.14 -7.50
CA TYR A 10 -21.25 -1.57 -8.08
C TYR A 10 -21.49 -0.18 -8.67
N TYR A 11 -20.46 0.67 -8.57
CA TYR A 11 -20.34 1.88 -9.36
C TYR A 11 -19.42 1.60 -10.56
N GLU A 12 -19.78 2.12 -11.73
CA GLU A 12 -18.85 2.16 -12.85
C GLU A 12 -17.73 3.16 -12.54
N ALA A 13 -16.50 2.82 -12.89
CA ALA A 13 -15.32 3.63 -12.64
C ALA A 13 -14.53 3.87 -13.92
N SER A 14 -13.92 5.05 -14.00
CA SER A 14 -13.02 5.44 -15.09
C SER A 14 -11.67 5.87 -14.52
N ILE A 15 -10.57 5.50 -15.18
CA ILE A 15 -9.25 5.98 -14.78
C ILE A 15 -9.18 7.47 -15.15
N GLN A 16 -9.02 8.33 -14.14
CA GLN A 16 -8.89 9.77 -14.35
C GLN A 16 -7.43 10.19 -14.43
N GLU A 17 -6.60 9.70 -13.50
CA GLU A 17 -5.21 10.10 -13.40
C GLU A 17 -4.36 8.96 -12.85
N VAL A 18 -3.10 8.91 -13.26
CA VAL A 18 -2.10 7.98 -12.75
C VAL A 18 -0.91 8.81 -12.29
N ARG A 19 -0.66 8.82 -10.98
CA ARG A 19 0.45 9.54 -10.37
C ARG A 19 1.54 8.58 -9.99
N SER A 20 2.80 8.95 -10.18
CA SER A 20 3.93 8.22 -9.59
C SER A 20 4.08 8.70 -8.14
N ALA A 21 3.97 7.80 -7.18
CA ALA A 21 4.11 8.15 -5.76
C ALA A 21 5.54 7.97 -5.25
N ASP A 22 6.34 7.04 -5.83
CA ASP A 22 7.76 6.81 -5.53
C ASP A 22 8.44 5.96 -6.64
N LYS A 23 9.73 5.59 -6.50
CA LYS A 23 10.54 4.84 -7.49
C LYS A 23 9.93 3.49 -7.96
N GLU A 24 9.00 2.90 -7.23
CA GLU A 24 8.34 1.62 -7.59
C GLU A 24 6.81 1.59 -7.41
N GLY A 25 6.17 2.73 -7.08
CA GLY A 25 4.74 2.78 -6.76
C GLY A 25 3.98 3.83 -7.57
N HIS A 26 2.85 3.42 -8.16
CA HIS A 26 1.90 4.33 -8.79
C HIS A 26 0.60 4.40 -7.98
N VAL A 27 -0.02 5.58 -7.97
CA VAL A 27 -1.34 5.81 -7.40
C VAL A 27 -2.28 6.09 -8.56
N ILE A 28 -3.26 5.22 -8.74
CA ILE A 28 -4.30 5.38 -9.76
C ILE A 28 -5.51 6.03 -9.09
N LEU A 29 -5.97 7.13 -9.69
CA LEU A 29 -7.20 7.80 -9.32
C LEU A 29 -8.32 7.29 -10.22
N LEU A 30 -9.26 6.55 -9.64
CA LEU A 30 -10.45 6.06 -10.30
C LEU A 30 -11.62 7.00 -9.97
N ARG A 31 -12.20 7.63 -11.00
CA ARG A 31 -13.42 8.41 -10.87
C ARG A 31 -14.63 7.50 -10.91
N LEU A 32 -15.44 7.54 -9.86
CA LEU A 32 -16.67 6.77 -9.74
C LEU A 32 -17.83 7.52 -10.39
N ASN A 33 -18.68 6.80 -11.11
CA ASN A 33 -19.91 7.30 -11.70
C ASN A 33 -21.07 7.17 -10.68
N ASP A 34 -20.91 7.82 -9.52
CA ASP A 34 -21.85 7.79 -8.41
C ASP A 34 -22.78 9.03 -8.38
N GLY A 35 -22.62 9.94 -9.34
CA GLY A 35 -23.32 11.24 -9.39
C GLY A 35 -22.69 12.34 -8.53
N HIS A 36 -21.74 11.99 -7.64
CA HIS A 36 -21.03 12.92 -6.75
C HIS A 36 -19.58 13.18 -7.19
N ASN A 37 -19.15 12.56 -8.29
CA ASN A 37 -17.81 12.68 -8.85
C ASN A 37 -16.72 12.25 -7.85
N SER A 38 -16.98 11.21 -7.06
CA SER A 38 -16.05 10.74 -6.04
C SER A 38 -14.85 10.02 -6.67
N LEU A 39 -13.66 10.19 -6.07
CA LEU A 39 -12.42 9.57 -6.51
C LEU A 39 -11.98 8.49 -5.54
N LEU A 40 -11.65 7.31 -6.08
CA LEU A 40 -11.05 6.20 -5.35
C LEU A 40 -9.55 6.13 -5.66
N ARG A 41 -8.74 6.11 -4.60
CA ARG A 41 -7.28 6.00 -4.70
C ARG A 41 -6.87 4.53 -4.61
N VAL A 42 -6.28 4.00 -5.67
CA VAL A 42 -5.73 2.64 -5.69
C VAL A 42 -4.22 2.70 -5.77
N PHE A 43 -3.55 2.30 -4.69
CA PHE A 43 -2.09 2.14 -4.67
C PHE A 43 -1.72 0.85 -5.41
N VAL A 44 -0.85 0.97 -6.40
CA VAL A 44 -0.37 -0.15 -7.20
C VAL A 44 1.15 -0.09 -7.27
N GLY A 45 1.82 -1.25 -7.30
CA GLY A 45 3.26 -1.31 -7.51
C GLY A 45 3.62 -0.84 -8.92
N LYS A 46 3.57 -1.76 -9.89
CA LYS A 46 3.89 -1.46 -11.30
C LYS A 46 2.63 -1.25 -12.13
N PHE A 47 2.56 -0.13 -12.84
CA PHE A 47 1.47 0.19 -13.75
C PHE A 47 2.02 0.85 -15.00
N TYR A 48 1.78 0.21 -16.14
CA TYR A 48 2.31 0.66 -17.43
C TYR A 48 1.13 0.76 -18.41
N PRO A 49 0.47 1.93 -18.48
CA PRO A 49 -0.65 2.12 -19.39
C PRO A 49 -0.19 2.07 -20.86
N GLU A 50 1.07 2.44 -21.10
CA GLU A 50 1.66 2.52 -22.42
C GLU A 50 2.74 1.44 -22.65
N ARG A 51 3.00 1.17 -23.93
CA ARG A 51 4.10 0.29 -24.36
C ARG A 51 5.43 1.03 -24.25
N ILE A 52 6.26 0.62 -23.30
CA ILE A 52 7.57 1.24 -23.05
C ILE A 52 8.65 0.70 -24.01
N SER A 53 8.39 -0.40 -24.75
CA SER A 53 9.38 -0.98 -25.67
C SER A 53 8.74 -1.59 -26.91
N GLY A 54 9.53 -1.78 -27.98
CA GLY A 54 9.10 -2.46 -29.21
C GLY A 54 8.75 -3.95 -29.05
N ARG A 55 8.92 -4.52 -27.84
CA ARG A 55 8.50 -5.88 -27.50
C ARG A 55 7.26 -5.83 -26.59
N PRO A 56 6.34 -6.82 -26.70
CA PRO A 56 5.14 -6.86 -25.86
C PRO A 56 5.51 -6.98 -24.38
N ALA A 57 4.94 -6.11 -23.55
CA ALA A 57 5.02 -6.22 -22.10
C ALA A 57 4.22 -7.43 -21.59
N THR A 58 4.38 -7.82 -20.32
CA THR A 58 3.68 -8.98 -19.73
C THR A 58 2.16 -8.89 -19.91
N HIS A 59 1.57 -7.72 -19.70
CA HIS A 59 0.13 -7.51 -19.90
C HIS A 59 -0.29 -7.53 -21.37
N ASP A 60 0.61 -7.17 -22.31
CA ASP A 60 0.35 -7.33 -23.75
C ASP A 60 0.41 -8.81 -24.16
N LEU A 61 1.35 -9.58 -23.61
CA LEU A 61 1.43 -11.02 -23.82
C LEU A 61 0.15 -11.70 -23.31
N MET A 62 -0.33 -11.33 -22.12
CA MET A 62 -1.59 -11.84 -21.58
C MET A 62 -2.79 -11.50 -22.48
N LYS A 63 -2.84 -10.28 -23.02
CA LYS A 63 -3.87 -9.90 -24.00
C LYS A 63 -3.82 -10.80 -25.23
N ASN A 64 -2.66 -10.92 -25.86
CA ASN A 64 -2.48 -11.71 -27.08
C ASN A 64 -2.82 -13.19 -26.85
N MET A 65 -2.46 -13.74 -25.69
CA MET A 65 -2.78 -15.11 -25.31
C MET A 65 -4.30 -15.31 -25.17
N LEU A 66 -4.99 -14.41 -24.48
CA LEU A 66 -6.45 -14.49 -24.33
C LEU A 66 -7.16 -14.36 -25.68
N GLU A 67 -6.74 -13.42 -26.53
CA GLU A 67 -7.32 -13.24 -27.87
C GLU A 67 -7.07 -14.47 -28.75
N ALA A 68 -5.88 -15.07 -28.71
CA ALA A 68 -5.55 -16.30 -29.43
C ALA A 68 -6.41 -17.51 -28.96
N LEU A 69 -6.76 -17.55 -27.67
CA LEU A 69 -7.66 -18.55 -27.10
C LEU A 69 -9.15 -18.23 -27.34
N GLY A 70 -9.46 -17.11 -28.00
CA GLY A 70 -10.83 -16.69 -28.29
C GLY A 70 -11.57 -16.06 -27.10
N TYR A 71 -10.85 -15.64 -26.07
CA TYR A 71 -11.40 -14.95 -24.91
C TYR A 71 -11.14 -13.45 -24.96
N ARG A 72 -12.05 -12.69 -24.37
CA ARG A 72 -11.88 -11.26 -24.09
C ARG A 72 -12.23 -10.96 -22.65
N VAL A 73 -11.53 -9.99 -22.07
CA VAL A 73 -11.94 -9.39 -20.80
C VAL A 73 -13.27 -8.66 -21.03
N THR A 74 -14.32 -9.09 -20.33
CA THR A 74 -15.65 -8.47 -20.44
C THR A 74 -15.83 -7.33 -19.45
N LYS A 75 -15.25 -7.47 -18.25
CA LYS A 75 -15.30 -6.48 -17.17
C LYS A 75 -14.28 -6.80 -16.10
N ILE A 76 -13.98 -5.80 -15.28
CA ILE A 76 -13.18 -5.96 -14.06
C ILE A 76 -13.97 -5.43 -12.87
N ARG A 77 -13.84 -6.12 -11.74
CA ARG A 77 -14.48 -5.74 -10.48
C ARG A 77 -13.43 -5.51 -9.40
N ILE A 78 -13.47 -4.39 -8.71
CA ILE A 78 -12.82 -4.22 -7.41
C ILE A 78 -13.85 -4.64 -6.37
N SER A 79 -13.68 -5.86 -5.84
CA SER A 79 -14.71 -6.56 -5.07
C SER A 79 -14.67 -6.26 -3.58
N ALA A 80 -13.47 -6.19 -3.00
CA ALA A 80 -13.31 -6.06 -1.56
C ALA A 80 -12.06 -5.24 -1.19
N LEU A 81 -12.10 -4.70 0.03
CA LEU A 81 -10.97 -4.11 0.71
C LEU A 81 -10.80 -4.89 2.02
N VAL A 82 -9.71 -5.65 2.12
CA VAL A 82 -9.37 -6.43 3.33
C VAL A 82 -8.11 -5.82 3.92
N GLY A 83 -8.22 -5.30 5.15
CA GLY A 83 -7.18 -4.46 5.74
C GLY A 83 -6.96 -3.21 4.91
N ASN A 84 -5.77 -3.09 4.29
CA ASN A 84 -5.40 -1.99 3.39
C ASN A 84 -5.10 -2.47 1.97
N THR A 85 -5.59 -3.66 1.60
CA THR A 85 -5.34 -4.28 0.29
C THR A 85 -6.64 -4.45 -0.48
N TYR A 86 -6.69 -3.87 -1.66
CA TYR A 86 -7.81 -4.05 -2.59
C TYR A 86 -7.70 -5.40 -3.28
N HIS A 87 -8.84 -6.09 -3.39
CA HIS A 87 -9.00 -7.30 -4.19
C HIS A 87 -9.79 -6.99 -5.45
N ALA A 88 -9.36 -7.59 -6.56
CA ALA A 88 -10.02 -7.43 -7.85
C ALA A 88 -10.29 -8.78 -8.51
N ARG A 89 -11.32 -8.83 -9.35
CA ARG A 89 -11.63 -9.96 -10.21
C ARG A 89 -11.70 -9.54 -11.66
N VAL A 90 -11.07 -10.32 -12.52
CA VAL A 90 -11.12 -10.14 -13.97
C VAL A 90 -12.08 -11.15 -14.56
N HIS A 91 -13.07 -10.65 -15.30
CA HIS A 91 -14.05 -11.49 -16.00
C HIS A 91 -13.66 -11.65 -17.45
N PHE A 92 -13.71 -12.88 -17.93
CA PHE A 92 -13.50 -13.21 -19.33
C PHE A 92 -14.71 -13.95 -19.88
N GLY A 93 -15.03 -13.64 -21.12
CA GLY A 93 -16.02 -14.34 -21.91
C GLY A 93 -15.42 -14.71 -23.25
N ARG A 94 -15.96 -15.76 -23.88
CA ARG A 94 -15.60 -16.06 -25.27
C ARG A 94 -16.13 -14.96 -26.20
N GLY A 95 -15.33 -14.60 -27.21
CA GLY A 95 -15.75 -13.63 -28.23
C GLY A 95 -17.03 -14.07 -28.94
N ARG A 96 -17.86 -13.10 -29.39
CA ARG A 96 -19.10 -13.40 -30.15
C ARG A 96 -18.77 -14.33 -31.33
N GLY A 97 -19.45 -15.48 -31.38
CA GLY A 97 -19.33 -16.45 -32.47
C GLY A 97 -18.64 -17.76 -32.11
N ILE A 98 -18.02 -17.88 -30.93
CA ILE A 98 -17.38 -19.13 -30.50
C ILE A 98 -18.39 -19.97 -29.71
N LYS A 99 -18.97 -20.97 -30.38
CA LYS A 99 -19.84 -21.98 -29.76
C LYS A 99 -19.01 -22.91 -28.88
N THR A 100 -19.57 -23.39 -27.77
CA THR A 100 -19.01 -24.56 -27.08
C THR A 100 -19.14 -25.79 -27.99
N GLN A 101 -18.38 -26.86 -27.72
CA GLN A 101 -18.53 -28.13 -28.46
C GLN A 101 -19.98 -28.65 -28.41
N ASP A 102 -20.75 -28.21 -27.41
CA ASP A 102 -22.15 -28.59 -27.19
C ASP A 102 -23.18 -27.65 -27.87
N GLY A 103 -22.74 -26.67 -28.68
CA GLY A 103 -23.63 -25.77 -29.40
C GLY A 103 -24.37 -24.74 -28.54
N ALA A 104 -24.16 -24.75 -27.22
CA ALA A 104 -24.72 -23.75 -26.31
C ALA A 104 -24.04 -22.38 -26.52
N PRO A 105 -24.79 -21.26 -26.41
CA PRO A 105 -24.16 -19.95 -26.29
C PRO A 105 -23.21 -20.02 -25.09
N SER A 106 -21.96 -19.64 -25.32
CA SER A 106 -20.93 -19.54 -24.26
C SER A 106 -21.28 -18.39 -23.31
N ALA A 107 -22.36 -18.55 -22.54
CA ALA A 107 -22.83 -17.60 -21.53
C ALA A 107 -22.05 -17.74 -20.21
N THR A 108 -21.14 -18.70 -20.10
CA THR A 108 -20.30 -18.90 -18.94
C THR A 108 -19.17 -17.87 -18.94
N GLU A 109 -19.42 -16.71 -18.33
CA GLU A 109 -18.33 -15.81 -17.90
C GLU A 109 -17.50 -16.54 -16.85
N ILE A 110 -16.18 -16.54 -17.04
CA ILE A 110 -15.21 -17.07 -16.08
C ILE A 110 -14.57 -15.88 -15.40
N ASP A 111 -14.47 -15.90 -14.07
CA ASP A 111 -13.75 -14.91 -13.30
C ASP A 111 -12.55 -15.50 -12.58
N ILE A 112 -11.48 -14.71 -12.52
CA ILE A 112 -10.27 -15.05 -11.75
C ILE A 112 -9.97 -13.95 -10.76
N ASP A 113 -9.40 -14.32 -9.62
CA ASP A 113 -8.83 -13.37 -8.68
C ASP A 113 -7.57 -12.73 -9.26
N ALA A 114 -7.42 -11.42 -9.04
CA ALA A 114 -6.30 -10.65 -9.53
C ALA A 114 -5.99 -9.46 -8.62
N ARG A 115 -4.73 -9.02 -8.63
CA ARG A 115 -4.38 -7.75 -8.01
C ARG A 115 -5.02 -6.60 -8.81
N PRO A 116 -5.43 -5.50 -8.14
CA PRO A 116 -5.99 -4.33 -8.79
C PRO A 116 -5.09 -3.77 -9.90
N SER A 117 -3.76 -3.81 -9.72
CA SER A 117 -2.80 -3.37 -10.73
C SER A 117 -2.92 -4.16 -12.03
N ASP A 118 -2.99 -5.48 -11.93
CA ASP A 118 -3.05 -6.38 -13.08
C ASP A 118 -4.41 -6.28 -13.78
N ALA A 119 -5.48 -6.23 -12.97
CA ALA A 119 -6.82 -6.05 -13.45
C ALA A 119 -6.97 -4.71 -14.21
N LEU A 120 -6.53 -3.59 -13.64
CA LEU A 120 -6.58 -2.28 -14.30
C LEU A 120 -5.75 -2.23 -15.58
N ASN A 121 -4.55 -2.83 -15.59
CA ASN A 121 -3.73 -2.92 -16.80
C ASN A 121 -4.41 -3.70 -17.93
N LEU A 122 -5.15 -4.77 -17.60
CA LEU A 122 -5.94 -5.54 -18.55
C LEU A 122 -7.18 -4.75 -19.01
N ALA A 123 -7.85 -4.01 -18.11
CA ALA A 123 -8.99 -3.14 -18.44
C ALA A 123 -8.61 -2.15 -19.55
N VAL A 124 -7.51 -1.42 -19.36
CA VAL A 124 -7.03 -0.42 -20.31
C VAL A 124 -6.72 -1.05 -21.67
N ARG A 125 -6.11 -2.24 -21.69
CA ARG A 125 -5.68 -2.92 -22.92
C ARG A 125 -6.82 -3.55 -23.72
N PHE A 126 -7.87 -4.00 -23.03
CA PHE A 126 -9.07 -4.57 -23.65
C PHE A 126 -10.19 -3.54 -23.85
N GLY A 127 -10.06 -2.34 -23.27
CA GLY A 127 -11.15 -1.37 -23.21
C GLY A 127 -12.32 -1.87 -22.38
N ALA A 128 -12.07 -2.70 -21.36
CA ALA A 128 -13.12 -3.30 -20.55
C ALA A 128 -13.60 -2.33 -19.45
N PRO A 129 -14.90 -2.30 -19.14
CA PRO A 129 -15.45 -1.49 -18.07
C PRO A 129 -14.92 -1.93 -16.70
N ILE A 130 -14.70 -0.94 -15.84
CA ILE A 130 -14.23 -1.12 -14.46
C ILE A 130 -15.41 -0.88 -13.53
N TYR A 131 -15.65 -1.82 -12.62
CA TYR A 131 -16.69 -1.73 -11.60
C TYR A 131 -16.07 -1.76 -10.21
N VAL A 132 -16.55 -0.90 -9.32
CA VAL A 132 -16.09 -0.79 -7.94
C VAL A 132 -17.26 -1.07 -7.03
N ASN A 133 -17.08 -2.01 -6.09
CA ASN A 133 -18.13 -2.32 -5.12
C ASN A 133 -18.47 -1.08 -4.27
N LYS A 134 -19.77 -0.84 -4.05
CA LYS A 134 -20.27 0.31 -3.28
C LYS A 134 -19.72 0.37 -1.85
N ASP A 135 -19.51 -0.77 -1.20
CA ASP A 135 -18.96 -0.83 0.16
C ASP A 135 -17.48 -0.39 0.19
N VAL A 136 -16.73 -0.70 -0.87
CA VAL A 136 -15.35 -0.25 -1.03
C VAL A 136 -15.31 1.24 -1.32
N ALA A 137 -16.20 1.73 -2.19
CA ALA A 137 -16.35 3.15 -2.48
C ALA A 137 -16.73 3.95 -1.23
N ALA A 138 -17.71 3.49 -0.45
CA ALA A 138 -18.14 4.19 0.77
C ALA A 138 -17.02 4.33 1.81
N LYS A 139 -16.11 3.36 1.90
CA LYS A 139 -15.00 3.37 2.87
C LYS A 139 -13.83 4.27 2.46
N MET A 140 -13.57 4.39 1.16
CA MET A 140 -12.28 4.91 0.66
C MET A 140 -12.39 5.95 -0.47
N SER A 141 -13.60 6.30 -0.89
CA SER A 141 -13.84 7.38 -1.86
C SER A 141 -13.69 8.75 -1.21
N LEU A 142 -13.15 9.70 -1.97
CA LEU A 142 -12.97 11.09 -1.56
C LEU A 142 -13.72 12.01 -2.54
N PRO A 143 -14.38 13.09 -2.07
CA PRO A 143 -15.05 14.04 -2.95
C PRO A 143 -14.06 14.79 -3.84
N SER A 144 -14.39 14.97 -5.13
CA SER A 144 -13.50 15.59 -6.13
C SER A 144 -13.05 17.02 -5.81
N LEU A 145 -13.74 17.75 -4.92
CA LEU A 145 -13.37 19.11 -4.50
C LEU A 145 -12.22 19.16 -3.47
N ALA A 146 -11.83 18.02 -2.91
CA ALA A 146 -10.65 17.93 -2.02
C ALA A 146 -9.33 17.81 -2.80
N PHE A 147 -9.37 17.85 -4.13
CA PHE A 147 -8.22 17.70 -5.01
C PHE A 147 -7.74 19.06 -5.53
N ASP A 148 -7.40 19.96 -4.58
CA ASP A 148 -6.54 21.11 -4.86
C ASP A 148 -5.09 20.75 -4.47
N GLU A 149 -4.11 21.25 -5.20
CA GLU A 149 -2.75 20.71 -5.43
C GLU A 149 -1.78 20.57 -4.22
N ARG A 150 -2.25 20.30 -3.00
CA ARG A 150 -1.39 20.19 -1.81
C ARG A 150 -1.16 18.77 -1.28
N HIS A 151 -1.77 17.74 -1.86
CA HIS A 151 -1.72 16.37 -1.29
C HIS A 151 -0.84 15.37 -2.06
N VAL A 152 0.21 15.82 -2.76
CA VAL A 152 1.36 14.95 -3.15
C VAL A 152 2.51 15.04 -2.14
N SER A 153 2.41 15.92 -1.14
CA SER A 153 3.29 15.91 0.04
C SER A 153 2.53 16.06 1.38
N ALA A 154 1.30 16.60 1.38
CA ALA A 154 0.58 16.92 2.61
C ALA A 154 -0.66 16.06 2.91
N ALA A 155 -0.63 14.73 2.74
CA ALA A 155 -1.53 13.87 3.57
C ALA A 155 -1.04 13.80 5.04
N ALA A 156 -0.09 14.65 5.41
CA ALA A 156 0.21 15.12 6.76
C ALA A 156 -0.14 16.61 6.81
N ALA A 157 -0.94 17.00 7.82
CA ALA A 157 -1.32 18.36 8.23
C ALA A 157 -2.33 19.13 7.35
N THR A 158 -3.43 19.75 7.81
CA THR A 158 -4.15 19.92 9.10
C THR A 158 -5.46 20.66 8.75
N GLY A 159 -6.66 20.25 9.20
CA GLY A 159 -7.44 20.86 10.31
C GLY A 159 -8.50 21.87 9.82
N SER A 160 -9.69 22.04 10.39
CA SER A 160 -10.10 22.16 11.80
C SER A 160 -11.64 22.27 11.85
N HIS A 161 -12.45 21.95 12.88
CA HIS A 161 -12.32 21.77 14.31
C HIS A 161 -13.42 20.80 14.78
N ALA A 162 -13.05 19.73 15.47
CA ALA A 162 -13.83 19.12 16.55
C ALA A 162 -12.86 18.19 17.29
N THR A 163 -12.84 18.29 18.62
CA THR A 163 -11.98 17.52 19.52
C THR A 163 -12.16 16.01 19.29
N ALA A 164 -11.21 15.33 18.66
CA ALA A 164 -11.25 13.88 18.49
C ALA A 164 -9.84 13.31 18.35
N VAL A 165 -9.66 12.13 18.95
CA VAL A 165 -8.46 11.29 18.96
C VAL A 165 -7.85 11.19 17.56
N PRO A 166 -6.52 11.38 17.38
CA PRO A 166 -5.89 11.28 16.07
C PRO A 166 -6.17 9.92 15.43
N SER A 167 -6.46 9.91 14.13
CA SER A 167 -6.80 8.67 13.43
C SER A 167 -5.60 7.71 13.41
N ALA A 168 -5.86 6.40 13.43
CA ALA A 168 -4.82 5.36 13.44
C ALA A 168 -3.79 5.51 12.30
N ILE A 169 -4.23 6.05 11.16
CA ILE A 169 -3.40 6.31 9.97
C ILE A 169 -2.41 7.46 10.25
N GLU A 170 -2.87 8.56 10.85
CA GLU A 170 -2.03 9.72 11.17
C GLU A 170 -1.00 9.37 12.26
N ILE A 171 -1.39 8.59 13.26
CA ILE A 171 -0.49 8.11 14.31
C ILE A 171 0.62 7.25 13.71
N THR A 172 0.27 6.27 12.87
CA THR A 172 1.24 5.37 12.23
C THR A 172 2.23 6.15 11.35
N LYS A 173 1.73 7.10 10.56
CA LYS A 173 2.58 7.96 9.72
C LYS A 173 3.55 8.79 10.57
N SER A 174 3.04 9.44 11.62
CA SER A 174 3.85 10.27 12.50
C SER A 174 4.89 9.47 13.30
N CYS A 175 4.58 8.23 13.69
CA CYS A 175 5.55 7.35 14.34
C CYS A 175 6.67 6.92 13.38
N ARG A 176 6.31 6.49 12.16
CA ARG A 176 7.29 6.07 11.14
C ARG A 176 8.21 7.21 10.70
N GLU A 177 7.69 8.43 10.56
CA GLU A 177 8.51 9.60 10.21
C GLU A 177 9.59 9.90 11.26
N GLU A 178 9.29 9.68 12.55
CA GLU A 178 10.27 9.88 13.62
C GLU A 178 11.29 8.73 13.71
N ILE A 179 10.87 7.49 13.47
CA ILE A 179 11.77 6.33 13.42
C ILE A 179 12.79 6.50 12.28
N LEU A 180 12.38 7.02 11.12
CA LEU A 180 13.27 7.25 9.98
C LEU A 180 14.40 8.25 10.24
N GLN A 181 14.27 9.11 11.26
CA GLN A 181 15.31 10.05 11.64
C GLN A 181 16.36 9.43 12.58
N TYR A 182 16.10 8.24 13.10
CA TYR A 182 16.98 7.54 14.03
C TYR A 182 17.77 6.45 13.29
N ILE A 183 19.09 6.47 13.45
CA ILE A 183 19.97 5.43 12.91
C ILE A 183 20.10 4.35 13.99
N ASP A 184 19.43 3.22 13.79
CA ASP A 184 19.52 2.09 14.73
C ASP A 184 20.92 1.46 14.69
N PRO A 185 21.67 1.46 15.81
CA PRO A 185 23.03 0.90 15.87
C PRO A 185 23.06 -0.62 15.70
N THR A 186 21.93 -1.32 15.88
CA THR A 186 21.81 -2.79 15.81
C THR A 186 21.43 -3.31 14.41
N ILE A 187 21.24 -2.44 13.42
CA ILE A 187 20.84 -2.85 12.06
C ILE A 187 21.81 -3.90 11.48
N MET A 188 23.11 -3.68 11.63
CA MET A 188 24.13 -4.59 11.11
C MET A 188 24.10 -5.95 11.81
N ASP A 189 23.95 -5.95 13.14
CA ASP A 189 23.88 -7.18 13.93
C ASP A 189 22.60 -7.96 13.61
N LYS A 190 21.47 -7.28 13.38
CA LYS A 190 20.21 -7.91 12.94
C LYS A 190 20.35 -8.56 11.56
N LEU A 191 21.02 -7.92 10.60
CA LEU A 191 21.29 -8.49 9.28
C LEU A 191 22.21 -9.72 9.36
N GLN A 192 23.26 -9.65 10.17
CA GLN A 192 24.15 -10.78 10.41
C GLN A 192 23.43 -11.94 11.11
N LEU A 193 22.53 -11.64 12.05
CA LEU A 193 21.71 -12.65 12.72
C LEU A 193 20.81 -13.40 11.72
N GLN A 194 20.15 -12.66 10.81
CA GLN A 194 19.32 -13.26 9.77
C GLN A 194 20.14 -14.15 8.82
N LEU A 195 21.33 -13.71 8.43
CA LEU A 195 22.25 -14.50 7.62
C LEU A 195 22.70 -15.77 8.35
N ALA A 196 23.10 -15.67 9.63
CA ALA A 196 23.54 -16.80 10.43
C ALA A 196 22.42 -17.84 10.62
N ILE A 197 21.16 -17.41 10.77
CA ILE A 197 19.99 -18.31 10.80
C ILE A 197 19.80 -19.00 9.45
N ALA A 198 19.92 -18.26 8.34
CA ALA A 198 19.78 -18.81 6.99
C ALA A 198 20.90 -19.80 6.62
N GLU A 199 22.11 -19.61 7.15
CA GLU A 199 23.27 -20.49 6.97
C GLU A 199 23.36 -21.61 8.03
N GLU A 200 22.35 -21.79 8.89
CA GLU A 200 22.32 -22.78 9.98
C GLU A 200 23.49 -22.66 11.00
N ARG A 201 24.07 -21.47 11.13
CA ARG A 201 25.17 -21.16 12.08
C ARG A 201 24.60 -20.71 13.42
N PHE A 202 23.97 -21.65 14.14
CA PHE A 202 23.22 -21.35 15.36
C PHE A 202 24.04 -20.77 16.53
N GLU A 203 25.32 -21.12 16.65
CA GLU A 203 26.20 -20.55 17.69
C GLU A 203 26.43 -19.05 17.49
N GLU A 204 26.67 -18.65 16.24
CA GLU A 204 26.86 -17.24 15.89
C GLU A 204 25.55 -16.46 15.98
N ALA A 205 24.44 -17.06 15.58
CA ALA A 205 23.10 -16.49 15.78
C ALA A 205 22.81 -16.24 17.27
N SER A 206 23.18 -17.15 18.18
CA SER A 206 23.01 -16.91 19.61
C SER A 206 23.84 -15.72 20.10
N ARG A 207 25.10 -15.61 19.69
CA ARG A 207 25.98 -14.50 20.08
C ARG A 207 25.46 -13.15 19.59
N LEU A 208 25.01 -13.09 18.33
CA LEU A 208 24.46 -11.87 17.73
C LEU A 208 23.16 -11.46 18.42
N ARG A 209 22.28 -12.40 18.76
CA ARG A 209 21.07 -12.12 19.54
C ARG A 209 21.41 -11.52 20.91
N ASP A 210 22.33 -12.14 21.65
CA ASP A 210 22.71 -11.68 22.98
C ASP A 210 23.39 -10.28 22.93
N ALA A 211 24.13 -9.99 21.86
CA ALA A 211 24.73 -8.67 21.62
C ALA A 211 23.67 -7.58 21.33
N ILE A 212 22.65 -7.91 20.53
CA ILE A 212 21.53 -7.00 20.27
C ILE A 212 20.75 -6.73 21.56
N GLU A 213 20.48 -7.77 22.36
CA GLU A 213 19.75 -7.63 23.63
C GLU A 213 20.52 -6.76 24.64
N LYS A 214 21.85 -6.92 24.72
CA LYS A 214 22.70 -6.06 25.54
C LYS A 214 22.65 -4.60 25.09
N THR A 215 22.67 -4.36 23.78
CA THR A 215 22.57 -3.01 23.21
C THR A 215 21.22 -2.39 23.49
N LEU A 216 20.12 -3.16 23.34
CA LEU A 216 18.75 -2.76 23.68
C LEU A 216 18.60 -2.39 25.17
N ALA A 217 19.26 -3.12 26.06
CA ALA A 217 19.25 -2.81 27.50
C ALA A 217 20.03 -1.53 27.84
N SER A 218 21.04 -1.18 27.05
CA SER A 218 21.89 0.00 27.29
C SER A 218 21.36 1.29 26.64
N ASP A 219 20.76 1.19 25.46
CA ASP A 219 20.29 2.35 24.70
C ASP A 219 18.77 2.53 24.86
N ARG A 220 18.41 3.54 25.65
CA ARG A 220 17.02 3.92 25.89
C ARG A 220 16.31 4.40 24.62
N ALA A 221 17.02 5.03 23.68
CA ALA A 221 16.42 5.48 22.42
C ALA A 221 16.01 4.28 21.56
N LEU A 222 16.88 3.28 21.47
CA LEU A 222 16.60 2.03 20.77
C LEU A 222 15.42 1.28 21.40
N ALA A 223 15.38 1.19 22.73
CA ALA A 223 14.28 0.56 23.45
C ALA A 223 12.92 1.21 23.16
N LEU A 224 12.88 2.55 23.07
CA LEU A 224 11.68 3.30 22.71
C LEU A 224 11.26 3.05 21.26
N VAL A 225 12.20 2.98 20.31
CA VAL A 225 11.90 2.67 18.90
C VAL A 225 11.29 1.27 18.77
N VAL A 226 11.90 0.26 19.39
CA VAL A 226 11.39 -1.12 19.37
C VAL A 226 10.01 -1.21 20.01
N ALA A 227 9.76 -0.48 21.11
CA ALA A 227 8.44 -0.42 21.74
C ALA A 227 7.38 0.26 20.83
N ILE A 228 7.75 1.30 20.08
CA ILE A 228 6.86 1.94 19.10
C ILE A 228 6.52 0.96 17.98
N GLU A 229 7.51 0.27 17.41
CA GLU A 229 7.30 -0.72 16.35
C GLU A 229 6.37 -1.86 16.81
N THR A 230 6.63 -2.40 18.00
CA THR A 230 5.79 -3.45 18.62
C THR A 230 4.36 -2.96 18.83
N ALA A 231 4.17 -1.74 19.34
CA ALA A 231 2.84 -1.17 19.57
C ALA A 231 2.08 -0.90 18.24
N LEU A 232 2.78 -0.56 17.16
CA LEU A 232 2.20 -0.40 15.82
C LEU A 232 1.78 -1.75 15.21
N GLU A 233 2.57 -2.81 15.41
CA GLU A 233 2.22 -4.17 14.99
C GLU A 233 0.99 -4.70 15.73
N ASP A 234 0.91 -4.44 17.04
CA ASP A 234 -0.21 -4.83 17.91
C ASP A 234 -1.46 -3.92 17.77
N GLN A 235 -1.44 -2.94 16.86
CA GLN A 235 -2.52 -1.96 16.64
C GLN A 235 -2.89 -1.13 17.90
N ARG A 236 -1.96 -0.97 18.84
CA ARG A 236 -2.12 -0.15 20.05
C ARG A 236 -1.70 1.28 19.78
N PHE A 237 -2.51 1.99 18.99
CA PHE A 237 -2.16 3.33 18.48
C PHE A 237 -2.02 4.41 19.57
N GLU A 238 -2.80 4.34 20.65
CA GLU A 238 -2.66 5.29 21.77
C GLU A 238 -1.32 5.12 22.50
N GLU A 239 -0.87 3.89 22.66
CA GLU A 239 0.42 3.54 23.27
C GLU A 239 1.57 3.98 22.37
N ALA A 240 1.49 3.69 21.06
CA ALA A 240 2.47 4.14 20.08
C ALA A 240 2.60 5.68 20.05
N ALA A 241 1.49 6.41 20.16
CA ALA A 241 1.51 7.87 20.21
C ALA A 241 2.24 8.42 21.46
N ARG A 242 2.01 7.81 22.63
CA ARG A 242 2.70 8.17 23.88
C ARG A 242 4.19 7.88 23.80
N LEU A 243 4.56 6.69 23.31
CA LEU A 243 5.95 6.28 23.15
C LEU A 243 6.70 7.16 22.16
N ARG A 244 6.06 7.57 21.05
CA ARG A 244 6.60 8.56 20.11
C ARG A 244 6.91 9.89 20.80
N ASP A 245 5.99 10.39 21.63
CA ASP A 245 6.19 11.68 22.32
C ASP A 245 7.31 11.59 23.38
N GLU A 246 7.47 10.44 24.03
CA GLU A 246 8.61 10.16 24.90
C GLU A 246 9.93 10.11 24.12
N PHE A 247 9.94 9.44 22.96
CA PHE A 247 11.10 9.37 22.07
C PHE A 247 11.54 10.77 21.57
N LYS A 248 10.59 11.61 21.16
CA LYS A 248 10.87 13.01 20.78
C LYS A 248 11.53 13.79 21.92
N LYS A 249 11.03 13.65 23.15
CA LYS A 249 11.61 14.32 24.32
C LYS A 249 13.04 13.85 24.60
N HIS A 250 13.28 12.54 24.51
CA HIS A 250 14.61 11.96 24.72
C HIS A 250 15.62 12.45 23.66
N ARG A 251 15.21 12.52 22.40
CA ARG A 251 16.04 13.03 21.31
C ARG A 251 16.40 14.50 21.48
N VAL A 252 15.41 15.35 21.79
CA VAL A 252 15.65 16.78 22.05
C VAL A 252 16.58 16.99 23.25
N ALA A 253 16.44 16.16 24.30
CA ALA A 253 17.33 16.20 25.46
C ALA A 253 18.77 15.77 25.12
N GLN A 254 18.96 14.76 24.26
CA GLN A 254 20.29 14.35 23.79
C GLN A 254 20.96 15.44 22.94
N THR A 255 20.24 16.02 21.97
CA THR A 255 20.78 17.12 21.14
C THR A 255 21.10 18.37 21.96
N ALA A 256 20.32 18.67 23.01
CA ALA A 256 20.61 19.77 23.92
C ALA A 256 21.85 19.51 24.81
N ALA A 257 22.07 18.27 25.22
CA ALA A 257 23.25 17.87 26.00
C ALA A 257 24.54 17.85 25.15
N GLU A 258 24.44 17.52 23.87
CA GLU A 258 25.56 17.58 22.91
C GLU A 258 26.01 19.04 22.66
N ASN A 259 25.06 19.95 22.44
CA ASN A 259 25.36 21.38 22.23
C ASN A 259 25.94 22.08 23.47
N GLN A 260 25.63 21.59 24.69
CA GLN A 260 26.23 22.11 25.94
C GLN A 260 27.66 21.61 26.18
N LYS A 261 28.04 20.44 25.64
CA LYS A 261 29.42 19.96 25.70
C LYS A 261 30.32 20.70 24.71
N GLU A 262 29.85 20.95 23.50
CA GLU A 262 30.61 21.72 22.50
C GLU A 262 30.89 23.17 22.91
N THR A 263 30.04 23.78 23.75
CA THR A 263 30.26 25.14 24.26
C THR A 263 31.19 25.20 25.47
N SER A 264 31.46 24.07 26.14
CA SER A 264 32.43 23.96 27.23
C SER A 264 33.85 23.72 26.72
N ASP A 265 34.01 22.98 25.63
CA ASP A 265 35.34 22.65 25.04
C ASP A 265 35.96 23.81 24.23
N VAL A 266 35.25 24.92 24.04
CA VAL A 266 35.75 26.12 23.33
C VAL A 266 36.35 27.16 24.31
N TYR A 267 36.23 26.95 25.62
CA TYR A 267 36.71 27.88 26.66
C TYR A 267 37.69 27.28 27.68
N GLU A 268 38.25 26.09 27.44
CA GLU A 268 39.48 25.60 28.10
C GLU A 268 40.67 25.62 27.13
#